data_AF-K2LZM8-F1
#
_entry.id   AF-K2LZM8-F1
#
_cell.length_a   1.000
_cell.length_b   1.000
_cell.length_c   1.000
_cell.angle_alpha   90.00
_cell.angle_beta   90.00
_cell.angle_gamma   90.00
#
_symmetry.space_group_name_H-M   'P 1'
#
loop_
_entity.id
_entity.type
_entity.pdbx_description
1 polymer ?
#
loop_
_entity_poly.entity_id
_entity_poly.type
_entity_poly.pdbx_seq_one_letter_code
_entity_poly.pdbx_strand_id
1 'polypeptide(L)'
;PIVSYCVGGVGVVLMLFVVMLACCRCGIPCTTYLCSCVYWLFGVVFALLAVVVTALTYLSWTACGEVELQQQRQPGVFQWYLVPYCEQKFDFADINREVNDAEQRFSKEACKKLLKSCDNVPGLLKPLLCGNGITSEDQCPKFDTMASVLSATRVKAETMMCPVAGESCTLFECAANCTDTDVRAVASGILQLAAQASNASIALSYARPLLDCNFVVDKLLGAMSDCNELKTGTLMLGTGFFVGGLMFGLAIYIMFRGSCIWDARSIK
;
A
#
# COMPACT_ATOMS: atom_id res chain seq x y z
N PRO A 1 -15.80 -11.39 16.35
CA PRO A 1 -17.11 -11.02 16.95
C PRO A 1 -17.70 -12.08 17.90
N ILE A 2 -17.88 -13.35 17.48
CA ILE A 2 -18.57 -14.39 18.27
C ILE A 2 -17.92 -14.62 19.65
N VAL A 3 -16.59 -14.76 19.68
CA VAL A 3 -15.84 -14.98 20.93
C VAL A 3 -15.99 -13.81 21.90
N SER A 4 -16.04 -12.56 21.39
CA SER A 4 -16.23 -11.37 22.22
C SER A 4 -17.61 -11.34 22.87
N TYR A 5 -18.66 -11.75 22.16
CA TYR A 5 -20.01 -11.83 22.71
C TYR A 5 -20.14 -12.94 23.76
N CYS A 6 -19.51 -14.10 23.53
CA CYS A 6 -19.52 -15.18 24.52
C CYS A 6 -18.79 -14.78 25.80
N VAL A 7 -17.60 -14.20 25.70
CA VAL A 7 -16.80 -13.80 26.87
C VAL A 7 -17.46 -12.64 27.63
N GLY A 8 -17.99 -11.64 26.92
CA GLY A 8 -18.74 -10.54 27.54
C GLY A 8 -20.06 -11.01 28.17
N GLY A 9 -20.80 -11.90 27.49
CA GLY A 9 -22.06 -12.44 27.97
C GLY A 9 -21.92 -13.26 29.27
N VAL A 10 -20.87 -14.08 29.38
CA VAL A 10 -20.57 -14.85 30.60
C VAL A 10 -20.37 -13.91 31.80
N GLY A 11 -19.66 -12.79 31.62
CA GLY A 11 -19.48 -11.79 32.67
C GLY A 11 -20.80 -11.18 33.15
N VAL A 12 -21.69 -10.80 32.22
CA VAL A 12 -23.00 -10.23 32.55
C VAL A 12 -23.90 -11.23 33.26
N VAL A 13 -23.94 -12.48 32.80
CA VAL A 13 -24.76 -13.54 33.43
C VAL A 13 -24.28 -13.82 34.85
N LEU A 14 -22.97 -13.90 35.08
CA LEU A 14 -22.42 -14.05 36.42
C LEU A 14 -22.84 -12.87 37.31
N MET A 15 -22.70 -11.62 36.84
CA MET A 15 -23.12 -10.45 37.64
C MET A 15 -24.61 -10.45 38.00
N LEU A 16 -25.49 -10.83 37.06
CA LEU A 16 -26.93 -10.99 37.35
C LEU A 16 -27.19 -12.04 38.43
N PHE A 17 -26.40 -13.11 38.45
CA PHE A 17 -26.49 -14.14 39.48
C PHE A 17 -26.15 -13.60 40.87
N VAL A 18 -25.15 -12.73 41.00
CA VAL A 18 -24.81 -12.05 42.27
C VAL A 18 -25.96 -11.17 42.75
N VAL A 19 -26.55 -10.39 41.84
CA VAL A 19 -27.68 -9.49 42.17
C VAL A 19 -28.88 -10.31 42.64
N MET A 20 -29.21 -11.41 41.97
CA MET A 20 -30.29 -12.31 42.38
C MET A 20 -30.04 -12.90 43.77
N LEU A 21 -28.83 -13.38 44.05
CA LEU A 21 -28.46 -13.91 45.37
C LEU A 21 -28.53 -12.84 46.46
N ALA A 22 -28.08 -11.61 46.16
CA ALA A 22 -28.14 -10.48 47.08
C ALA A 22 -29.59 -10.02 47.36
N CYS A 23 -30.45 -10.00 46.35
CA CYS A 23 -31.87 -9.65 46.48
C CYS A 23 -32.67 -10.71 47.26
N CYS A 24 -32.44 -12.00 46.96
CA CYS A 24 -33.15 -13.10 47.63
C CYS A 24 -32.62 -13.41 49.04
N ARG A 25 -31.52 -12.75 49.48
CA ARG A 25 -30.86 -12.99 50.78
C ARG A 25 -30.65 -14.49 51.06
N CYS A 26 -30.31 -15.26 50.05
CA CYS A 26 -30.10 -16.71 50.18
C CYS A 26 -28.79 -16.97 50.94
N GLY A 27 -28.86 -17.01 52.27
CA GLY A 27 -27.73 -17.24 53.17
C GLY A 27 -27.39 -18.71 53.37
N ILE A 28 -27.22 -19.48 52.31
CA ILE A 28 -26.68 -20.85 52.43
C ILE A 28 -25.15 -20.75 52.42
N PRO A 29 -24.45 -21.07 53.52
CA PRO A 29 -23.00 -20.89 53.63
C PRO A 29 -22.23 -21.69 52.57
N CYS A 30 -22.63 -22.92 52.26
CA CYS A 30 -21.98 -23.72 51.21
C CYS A 30 -22.03 -23.06 49.82
N THR A 31 -23.17 -22.47 49.44
CA THR A 31 -23.35 -21.88 48.11
C THR A 31 -22.54 -20.59 47.94
N THR A 32 -22.40 -19.81 49.01
CA THR A 32 -21.61 -18.56 49.00
C THR A 32 -20.11 -18.81 48.90
N TYR A 33 -19.58 -19.84 49.60
CA TYR A 33 -18.18 -20.24 49.45
C TYR A 33 -17.87 -20.79 48.05
N LEU A 34 -18.74 -21.64 47.50
CA LEU A 34 -18.53 -22.22 46.17
C LEU A 34 -18.58 -21.15 45.07
N CYS A 35 -19.53 -20.23 45.15
CA CYS A 35 -19.58 -19.08 44.25
C CYS A 35 -18.34 -18.18 44.43
N SER A 36 -17.89 -17.89 45.65
CA SER A 36 -16.70 -17.07 45.87
C SER A 36 -15.45 -17.63 45.17
N CYS A 37 -15.23 -18.96 45.23
CA CYS A 37 -14.13 -19.62 44.51
C CYS A 37 -14.23 -19.46 42.99
N VAL A 38 -15.43 -19.63 42.42
CA VAL A 38 -15.66 -19.46 40.98
C VAL A 38 -15.38 -18.02 40.56
N TYR A 39 -15.90 -17.03 41.30
CA TYR A 39 -15.69 -15.61 40.98
C TYR A 39 -14.24 -15.18 41.15
N TRP A 40 -13.52 -15.78 42.09
CA TRP A 40 -12.08 -15.55 42.26
C TRP A 40 -11.28 -16.06 41.05
N LEU A 41 -11.56 -17.28 40.58
CA LEU A 41 -10.93 -17.84 39.38
C LEU A 41 -11.19 -16.96 38.15
N PHE A 42 -12.43 -16.57 37.91
CA PHE A 42 -12.77 -15.67 36.81
C PHE A 42 -12.12 -14.29 36.98
N GLY A 43 -12.09 -13.74 38.19
CA GLY A 43 -11.42 -12.47 38.49
C GLY A 43 -9.93 -12.49 38.17
N VAL A 44 -9.21 -13.56 38.53
CA VAL A 44 -7.79 -13.74 38.21
C VAL A 44 -7.58 -13.83 36.70
N VAL A 45 -8.40 -14.61 36.00
CA VAL A 45 -8.32 -14.75 34.53
C VAL A 45 -8.57 -13.40 33.84
N PHE A 46 -9.60 -12.66 34.25
CA PHE A 46 -9.89 -11.33 33.69
C PHE A 46 -8.78 -10.32 33.99
N ALA A 47 -8.17 -10.36 35.18
CA ALA A 47 -7.04 -9.49 35.53
C ALA A 47 -5.79 -9.80 34.68
N LEU A 48 -5.46 -11.09 34.48
CA LEU A 48 -4.35 -11.50 33.61
C LEU A 48 -4.59 -11.08 32.17
N LEU A 49 -5.80 -11.31 31.65
CA LEU A 49 -6.18 -10.87 30.31
C LEU A 49 -6.12 -9.35 30.16
N ALA A 50 -6.50 -8.59 31.19
CA ALA A 50 -6.37 -7.13 31.18
C ALA A 50 -4.90 -6.69 31.04
N VAL A 51 -3.97 -7.32 31.75
CA VAL A 51 -2.53 -7.02 31.64
C VAL A 51 -2.01 -7.33 30.24
N VAL A 52 -2.31 -8.52 29.72
CA VAL A 52 -1.87 -8.95 28.38
C VAL A 52 -2.42 -8.01 27.31
N VAL A 53 -3.71 -7.68 27.37
CA VAL A 53 -4.35 -6.82 26.37
C VAL A 53 -3.84 -5.38 26.48
N THR A 54 -3.54 -4.88 27.68
CA THR A 54 -2.93 -3.55 27.86
C THR A 54 -1.55 -3.48 27.20
N ALA A 55 -0.73 -4.53 27.35
CA ALA A 55 0.55 -4.63 26.65
C ALA A 55 0.38 -4.66 25.12
N LEU A 56 -0.62 -5.40 24.63
CA LEU A 56 -0.97 -5.42 23.21
C LEU A 56 -1.48 -4.06 22.70
N THR A 57 -2.25 -3.31 23.51
CA THR A 57 -2.68 -1.95 23.17
C THR A 57 -1.49 -1.03 23.02
N TYR A 58 -0.51 -1.10 23.93
CA TYR A 58 0.71 -0.30 23.84
C TYR A 58 1.49 -0.62 22.56
N LEU A 59 1.73 -1.90 22.28
CA LEU A 59 2.41 -2.34 21.06
C LEU A 59 1.67 -1.88 19.81
N SER A 60 0.35 -2.03 19.77
CA SER A 60 -0.50 -1.58 18.66
C SER A 60 -0.40 -0.07 18.45
N TRP A 61 -0.38 0.71 19.53
CA TRP A 61 -0.21 2.16 19.47
C TRP A 61 1.14 2.56 18.85
N THR A 62 2.22 1.94 19.33
CA THR A 62 3.57 2.23 18.83
C THR A 62 3.74 1.81 17.37
N ALA A 63 3.27 0.61 17.01
CA ALA A 63 3.34 0.11 15.64
C ALA A 63 2.51 0.98 14.68
N CYS A 64 1.29 1.35 15.07
CA CYS A 64 0.45 2.20 14.22
C CYS A 64 0.98 3.63 14.09
N GLY A 65 1.64 4.17 15.13
CA GLY A 65 2.34 5.45 15.02
C GLY A 65 3.49 5.41 14.01
N GLU A 66 4.28 4.33 14.01
CA GLU A 66 5.36 4.14 13.04
C GLU A 66 4.82 3.95 11.60
N VAL A 67 3.70 3.24 11.43
CA VAL A 67 3.04 3.10 10.12
C VAL A 67 2.57 4.45 9.58
N GLU A 68 1.98 5.30 10.43
CA GLU A 68 1.51 6.63 10.04
C GLU A 68 2.68 7.54 9.65
N LEU A 69 3.80 7.51 10.39
CA LEU A 69 5.01 8.24 10.05
C LEU A 69 5.57 7.83 8.68
N GLN A 70 5.59 6.52 8.39
CA GLN A 70 6.05 6.00 7.11
C GLN A 70 5.16 6.45 5.94
N GLN A 71 3.83 6.43 6.12
CA GLN A 71 2.88 6.93 5.13
C GLN A 71 3.05 8.43 4.86
N GLN A 72 3.37 9.21 5.89
CA GLN A 72 3.65 10.64 5.78
C GLN A 72 5.09 10.97 5.35
N ARG A 73 5.93 9.95 5.08
CA ARG A 73 7.36 10.08 4.73
C ARG A 73 8.17 10.85 5.79
N GLN A 74 7.74 10.80 7.05
CA GLN A 74 8.41 11.44 8.18
C GLN A 74 9.48 10.52 8.78
N PRO A 75 10.54 11.07 9.39
CA PRO A 75 11.60 10.26 9.99
C PRO A 75 11.06 9.41 11.15
N GLY A 76 10.95 8.09 10.92
CA GLY A 76 10.59 7.07 11.90
C GLY A 76 11.59 5.89 11.90
N VAL A 77 11.34 4.89 12.73
CA VAL A 77 12.19 3.67 12.83
C VAL A 77 12.20 2.90 11.52
N PHE A 78 11.06 2.81 10.84
CA PHE A 78 10.99 2.16 9.53
C PHE A 78 11.83 2.88 8.47
N GLN A 79 11.79 4.21 8.45
CA GLN A 79 12.56 5.00 7.49
C GLN A 79 14.07 5.00 7.79
N TRP A 80 14.47 4.91 9.07
CA TRP A 80 15.88 4.93 9.47
C TRP A 80 16.57 3.55 9.43
N TYR A 81 15.81 2.45 9.61
CA TYR A 81 16.39 1.10 9.67
C TYR A 81 15.95 0.20 8.52
N LEU A 82 14.65 0.19 8.20
CA LEU A 82 14.09 -0.79 7.25
C LEU A 82 14.37 -0.42 5.79
N VAL A 83 14.30 0.88 5.45
CA VAL A 83 14.66 1.40 4.12
C VAL A 83 16.14 1.15 3.79
N PRO A 84 17.14 1.55 4.60
CA PRO A 84 18.54 1.29 4.28
C PRO A 84 18.90 -0.20 4.30
N TYR A 85 18.25 -1.01 5.14
CA TYR A 85 18.42 -2.46 5.09
C TYR A 85 17.93 -3.06 3.77
N CYS A 86 16.79 -2.57 3.27
CA CYS A 86 16.26 -2.95 1.97
C CYS A 86 17.20 -2.54 0.84
N GLU A 87 17.71 -1.30 0.85
CA GLU A 87 18.67 -0.80 -0.15
C GLU A 87 19.99 -1.59 -0.12
N GLN A 88 20.45 -2.04 1.04
CA GLN A 88 21.67 -2.85 1.16
C GLN A 88 21.48 -4.28 0.63
N LYS A 89 20.27 -4.82 0.69
CA LYS A 89 19.95 -6.19 0.25
C LYS A 89 19.53 -6.26 -1.22
N PHE A 90 18.88 -5.22 -1.71
CA PHE A 90 18.41 -5.10 -3.08
C PHE A 90 18.97 -3.81 -3.67
N ASP A 91 19.97 -3.95 -4.53
CA ASP A 91 20.54 -2.81 -5.26
C ASP A 91 19.61 -2.41 -6.42
N PHE A 92 18.53 -1.72 -6.06
CA PHE A 92 17.62 -1.15 -7.03
C PHE A 92 18.25 0.04 -7.78
N ALA A 93 19.37 0.59 -7.30
CA ALA A 93 20.07 1.68 -7.97
C ALA A 93 20.76 1.17 -9.24
N ASP A 94 21.38 0.00 -9.18
CA ASP A 94 21.99 -0.63 -10.37
C ASP A 94 20.94 -1.07 -11.39
N ILE A 95 19.80 -1.62 -10.96
CA ILE A 95 18.69 -1.96 -11.87
C ILE A 95 18.13 -0.70 -12.53
N ASN A 96 17.94 0.39 -11.77
CA ASN A 96 17.48 1.66 -12.33
C ASN A 96 18.49 2.26 -13.32
N ARG A 97 19.79 2.09 -13.07
CA ARG A 97 20.85 2.49 -14.02
C ARG A 97 20.79 1.67 -15.29
N GLU A 98 20.73 0.35 -15.19
CA GLU A 98 20.69 -0.54 -16.35
C GLU A 98 19.44 -0.29 -17.21
N VAL A 99 18.30 -0.06 -16.55
CA VAL A 99 17.06 0.37 -17.20
C VAL A 99 17.22 1.71 -17.94
N ASN A 100 17.81 2.71 -17.30
CA ASN A 100 18.00 4.02 -17.92
C ASN A 100 19.00 3.97 -19.09
N ASP A 101 20.06 3.17 -18.96
CA ASP A 101 21.03 2.93 -20.03
C ASP A 101 20.39 2.19 -21.21
N ALA A 102 19.54 1.19 -20.93
CA ALA A 102 18.77 0.49 -21.96
C ALA A 102 17.79 1.45 -22.66
N GLU A 103 17.03 2.24 -21.90
CA GLU A 103 16.14 3.28 -22.43
C GLU A 103 16.89 4.25 -23.34
N GLN A 104 18.04 4.74 -22.89
CA GLN A 104 18.88 5.66 -23.65
C GLN A 104 19.42 4.99 -24.91
N ARG A 105 19.87 3.74 -24.84
CA ARG A 105 20.41 3.00 -25.98
C ARG A 105 19.37 2.80 -27.07
N PHE A 106 18.17 2.32 -26.71
CA PHE A 106 17.07 2.14 -27.68
C PHE A 106 16.58 3.47 -28.26
N SER A 107 16.49 4.51 -27.43
CA SER A 107 16.10 5.85 -27.87
C SER A 107 17.11 6.45 -28.87
N LYS A 108 18.41 6.35 -28.57
CA LYS A 108 19.48 6.78 -29.48
C LYS A 108 19.48 5.99 -30.79
N GLU A 109 19.30 4.67 -30.74
CA GLU A 109 19.29 3.82 -31.94
C GLU A 109 18.10 4.14 -32.87
N ALA A 110 16.92 4.36 -32.30
CA ALA A 110 15.74 4.80 -33.06
C ALA A 110 15.95 6.20 -33.66
N CYS A 111 16.51 7.14 -32.88
CA CYS A 111 16.83 8.49 -33.33
C CYS A 111 17.89 8.48 -34.46
N LYS A 112 18.91 7.62 -34.35
CA LYS A 112 19.91 7.38 -35.40
C LYS A 112 19.27 6.86 -36.68
N LYS A 113 18.32 5.93 -36.57
CA LYS A 113 17.58 5.39 -37.72
C LYS A 113 16.70 6.46 -38.37
N LEU A 114 16.09 7.34 -37.57
CA LEU A 114 15.35 8.51 -38.05
C LEU A 114 16.26 9.49 -38.80
N LEU A 115 17.42 9.85 -38.24
CA LEU A 115 18.40 10.79 -38.82
C LEU A 115 18.98 10.32 -40.16
N LYS A 116 18.98 9.01 -40.43
CA LYS A 116 19.34 8.49 -41.77
C LYS A 116 18.34 8.93 -42.84
N SER A 117 17.07 9.07 -42.49
CA SER A 117 15.99 9.32 -43.42
C SER A 117 15.38 10.73 -43.31
N CYS A 118 15.75 11.51 -42.29
CA CYS A 118 15.27 12.88 -42.09
C CYS A 118 16.40 13.93 -42.21
N ASP A 119 16.03 15.13 -42.70
CA ASP A 119 16.87 16.32 -42.71
C ASP A 119 16.05 17.59 -42.41
N ASN A 120 16.70 18.59 -41.81
CA ASN A 120 16.11 19.91 -41.59
C ASN A 120 16.37 20.87 -42.77
N VAL A 121 17.16 20.45 -43.76
CA VAL A 121 17.48 21.27 -44.94
C VAL A 121 16.41 21.10 -46.04
N PRO A 122 15.95 22.19 -46.70
CA PRO A 122 15.10 22.09 -47.89
C PRO A 122 15.88 21.41 -49.03
N GLY A 123 15.31 20.34 -49.60
CA GLY A 123 15.97 19.54 -50.63
C GLY A 123 15.50 18.07 -50.67
N LEU A 124 15.64 17.45 -51.85
CA LEU A 124 15.17 16.08 -52.17
C LEU A 124 16.02 14.93 -51.62
N LEU A 125 17.19 15.21 -51.03
CA LEU A 125 18.11 14.14 -50.60
C LEU A 125 17.54 13.24 -49.50
N LYS A 126 16.66 13.76 -48.65
CA LYS A 126 15.96 13.01 -47.61
C LYS A 126 14.48 13.39 -47.57
N PRO A 127 13.57 12.39 -47.60
CA PRO A 127 12.13 12.64 -47.78
C PRO A 127 11.44 13.15 -46.51
N LEU A 128 12.06 13.04 -45.34
CA LEU A 128 11.48 13.41 -44.05
C LEU A 128 12.12 14.69 -43.51
N LEU A 129 11.31 15.48 -42.81
CA LEU A 129 11.72 16.63 -42.01
C LEU A 129 11.80 16.19 -40.55
N CYS A 130 12.98 16.32 -39.92
CA CYS A 130 13.17 15.82 -38.56
C CYS A 130 12.30 16.61 -37.58
N GLY A 131 11.53 15.89 -36.75
CA GLY A 131 10.75 16.52 -35.69
C GLY A 131 11.65 17.22 -34.67
N ASN A 132 11.17 18.34 -34.12
CA ASN A 132 11.90 19.19 -33.16
C ASN A 132 13.29 19.67 -33.63
N GLY A 133 13.57 19.63 -34.94
CA GLY A 133 14.83 20.12 -35.50
C GLY A 133 16.06 19.34 -35.05
N ILE A 134 15.90 18.05 -34.73
CA ILE A 134 17.02 17.27 -34.22
C ILE A 134 18.14 17.10 -35.25
N THR A 135 19.40 17.18 -34.79
CA THR A 135 20.59 17.04 -35.64
C THR A 135 21.58 15.99 -35.16
N SER A 136 21.41 15.49 -33.92
CA SER A 136 22.25 14.45 -33.32
C SER A 136 21.40 13.41 -32.59
N GLU A 137 21.91 12.18 -32.53
CA GLU A 137 21.30 11.06 -31.80
C GLU A 137 21.22 11.32 -30.28
N ASP A 138 22.11 12.17 -29.73
CA ASP A 138 22.13 12.52 -28.30
C ASP A 138 20.94 13.39 -27.86
N GLN A 139 20.22 14.00 -28.80
CA GLN A 139 19.03 14.81 -28.51
C GLN A 139 17.78 13.95 -28.23
N CYS A 140 17.92 12.62 -28.30
CA CYS A 140 16.89 11.64 -27.94
C CYS A 140 17.32 10.79 -26.71
N PRO A 141 17.46 11.37 -25.51
CA PRO A 141 17.95 10.63 -24.34
C PRO A 141 16.91 9.70 -23.71
N LYS A 142 15.61 9.93 -23.94
CA LYS A 142 14.50 9.20 -23.30
C LYS A 142 13.41 8.83 -24.30
N PHE A 143 12.57 7.86 -23.94
CA PHE A 143 11.46 7.44 -24.79
C PHE A 143 10.44 8.56 -25.03
N ASP A 144 10.17 9.41 -24.04
CA ASP A 144 9.25 10.56 -24.19
C ASP A 144 9.76 11.56 -25.23
N THR A 145 11.05 11.91 -25.17
CA THR A 145 11.68 12.82 -26.13
C THR A 145 11.65 12.23 -27.54
N MET A 146 11.90 10.92 -27.67
CA MET A 146 11.83 10.20 -28.93
C MET A 146 10.39 10.20 -29.49
N ALA A 147 9.38 9.92 -28.66
CA ALA A 147 7.99 9.92 -29.06
C ALA A 147 7.53 11.31 -29.54
N SER A 148 7.98 12.38 -28.88
CA SER A 148 7.74 13.76 -29.31
C SER A 148 8.41 14.08 -30.64
N VAL A 149 9.66 13.66 -30.84
CA VAL A 149 10.36 13.83 -32.13
C VAL A 149 9.62 13.09 -33.24
N LEU A 150 9.17 11.86 -32.99
CA LEU A 150 8.47 11.05 -33.99
C LEU A 150 7.11 11.65 -34.37
N SER A 151 6.36 12.19 -33.41
CA SER A 151 5.09 12.88 -33.69
C SER A 151 5.28 14.22 -34.39
N ALA A 152 6.38 14.92 -34.12
CA ALA A 152 6.76 16.15 -34.81
C ALA A 152 7.40 15.91 -36.18
N THR A 153 7.82 14.68 -36.51
CA THR A 153 8.43 14.34 -37.79
C THR A 153 7.37 14.31 -38.90
N ARG A 154 7.64 15.03 -39.98
CA ARG A 154 6.72 15.12 -41.14
C ARG A 154 7.42 14.76 -42.43
N VAL A 155 6.66 14.27 -43.40
CA VAL A 155 7.14 14.09 -44.77
C VAL A 155 7.14 15.47 -45.45
N LYS A 156 8.20 15.78 -46.20
CA LYS A 156 8.30 17.07 -46.91
C LYS A 156 7.24 17.13 -48.02
N ALA A 157 6.54 18.26 -48.14
CA ALA A 157 5.52 18.48 -49.17
C ALA A 157 6.09 18.36 -50.61
N GLU A 158 7.38 18.68 -50.78
CA GLU A 158 8.10 18.68 -52.06
C GLU A 158 8.28 17.27 -52.65
N THR A 159 8.13 16.21 -51.87
CA THR A 159 8.30 14.84 -52.36
C THR A 159 7.04 14.26 -53.02
N MET A 160 5.88 14.91 -52.89
CA MET A 160 4.57 14.42 -53.38
C MET A 160 4.21 12.99 -52.93
N MET A 161 4.81 12.52 -51.83
CA MET A 161 4.60 11.14 -51.32
C MET A 161 3.38 11.02 -50.40
N CYS A 162 2.78 12.14 -50.02
CA CYS A 162 1.62 12.20 -49.14
C CYS A 162 0.30 11.95 -49.90
N PRO A 163 -0.74 11.43 -49.22
CA PRO A 163 -2.03 11.12 -49.85
C PRO A 163 -2.72 12.35 -50.46
N VAL A 164 -2.42 13.55 -49.95
CA VAL A 164 -2.80 14.82 -50.55
C VAL A 164 -1.57 15.43 -51.22
N ALA A 165 -1.64 15.61 -52.54
CA ALA A 165 -0.52 16.13 -53.33
C ALA A 165 -0.18 17.56 -52.91
N GLY A 166 1.09 17.79 -52.56
CA GLY A 166 1.60 19.13 -52.19
C GLY A 166 1.45 19.50 -50.71
N GLU A 167 0.91 18.62 -49.85
CA GLU A 167 0.86 18.85 -48.41
C GLU A 167 1.89 17.98 -47.65
N SER A 168 2.35 18.49 -46.49
CA SER A 168 3.18 17.70 -45.57
C SER A 168 2.30 16.78 -44.72
N CYS A 169 2.51 15.47 -44.78
CA CYS A 169 1.81 14.48 -43.97
C CYS A 169 2.67 14.02 -42.79
N THR A 170 2.01 13.48 -41.76
CA THR A 170 2.72 12.94 -40.58
C THR A 170 3.34 11.58 -40.89
N LEU A 171 4.35 11.17 -40.10
CA LEU A 171 4.96 9.83 -40.20
C LEU A 171 3.91 8.71 -40.10
N PHE A 172 2.93 8.87 -39.21
CA PHE A 172 1.81 7.94 -38.99
C PHE A 172 0.92 7.79 -40.22
N GLU A 173 0.61 8.90 -40.88
CA GLU A 173 -0.24 8.93 -42.06
C GLU A 173 0.47 8.37 -43.29
N CYS A 174 1.77 8.64 -43.44
CA CYS A 174 2.58 8.05 -44.50
C CYS A 174 2.74 6.53 -44.33
N ALA A 175 2.94 6.03 -43.11
CA ALA A 175 3.04 4.59 -42.89
C ALA A 175 1.78 3.82 -43.31
N ALA A 176 0.61 4.45 -43.21
CA ALA A 176 -0.66 3.87 -43.67
C ALA A 176 -0.88 4.09 -45.18
N ASN A 177 -0.71 5.32 -45.68
CA ASN A 177 -1.26 5.76 -46.96
C ASN A 177 -0.24 6.40 -47.93
N CYS A 178 1.08 6.30 -47.70
CA CYS A 178 2.07 6.83 -48.67
C CYS A 178 1.98 6.15 -50.04
N THR A 179 2.16 6.93 -51.10
CA THR A 179 2.21 6.47 -52.50
C THR A 179 3.50 5.69 -52.80
N ASP A 180 4.60 6.04 -52.15
CA ASP A 180 5.91 5.39 -52.31
C ASP A 180 6.08 4.20 -51.35
N THR A 181 6.42 3.02 -51.88
CA THR A 181 6.56 1.78 -51.11
C THR A 181 7.79 1.76 -50.21
N ASP A 182 8.89 2.39 -50.62
CA ASP A 182 10.14 2.41 -49.86
C ASP A 182 10.02 3.36 -48.66
N VAL A 183 9.39 4.53 -48.87
CA VAL A 183 9.15 5.50 -47.80
C VAL A 183 8.10 4.99 -46.82
N ARG A 184 7.07 4.28 -47.29
CA ARG A 184 6.12 3.58 -46.43
C ARG A 184 6.81 2.51 -45.57
N ALA A 185 7.74 1.73 -46.13
CA ALA A 185 8.49 0.70 -45.39
C ALA A 185 9.43 1.31 -44.33
N VAL A 186 10.05 2.45 -44.63
CA VAL A 186 10.88 3.19 -43.67
C VAL A 186 10.02 3.77 -42.55
N ALA A 187 8.89 4.40 -42.88
CA ALA A 187 7.97 4.98 -41.90
C ALA A 187 7.37 3.90 -40.98
N SER A 188 6.92 2.77 -41.54
CA SER A 188 6.37 1.66 -40.75
C SER A 188 7.43 1.02 -39.84
N GLY A 189 8.66 0.83 -40.33
CA GLY A 189 9.76 0.30 -39.53
C GLY A 189 10.18 1.19 -38.35
N ILE A 190 10.09 2.51 -38.52
CA ILE A 190 10.34 3.48 -37.44
C ILE A 190 9.19 3.48 -36.43
N LEU A 191 7.93 3.44 -36.90
CA LEU A 191 6.76 3.38 -36.02
C LEU A 191 6.68 2.07 -35.22
N GLN A 192 7.12 0.95 -35.80
CA GLN A 192 7.15 -0.33 -35.09
C GLN A 192 8.15 -0.30 -33.92
N LEU A 193 9.35 0.28 -34.12
CA LEU A 193 10.32 0.51 -33.06
C LEU A 193 9.79 1.46 -31.99
N ALA A 194 9.08 2.52 -32.41
CA ALA A 194 8.45 3.46 -31.51
C ALA A 194 7.35 2.83 -30.64
N ALA A 195 6.53 1.96 -31.24
CA ALA A 195 5.48 1.23 -30.52
C ALA A 195 6.08 0.26 -29.50
N GLN A 196 7.16 -0.43 -29.85
CA GLN A 196 7.88 -1.32 -28.94
C GLN A 196 8.48 -0.54 -27.75
N ALA A 197 9.10 0.61 -28.04
CA ALA A 197 9.64 1.51 -27.02
C ALA A 197 8.56 2.07 -26.10
N SER A 198 7.40 2.47 -26.63
CA SER A 198 6.26 2.96 -25.85
C SER A 198 5.67 1.88 -24.93
N ASN A 199 5.52 0.65 -25.44
CA ASN A 199 5.08 -0.47 -24.61
C ASN A 199 6.09 -0.79 -23.49
N ALA A 200 7.39 -0.71 -23.80
CA ALA A 200 8.45 -0.89 -22.81
C ALA A 200 8.42 0.22 -21.76
N SER A 201 8.23 1.49 -22.14
CA SER A 201 8.14 2.61 -21.20
C SER A 201 6.92 2.51 -20.29
N ILE A 202 5.78 2.06 -20.82
CA ILE A 202 4.58 1.78 -20.03
C ILE A 202 4.87 0.69 -19.01
N ALA A 203 5.43 -0.46 -19.42
CA ALA A 203 5.81 -1.53 -18.49
C ALA A 203 6.80 -1.04 -17.43
N LEU A 204 7.76 -0.21 -17.83
CA LEU A 204 8.76 0.37 -16.95
C LEU A 204 8.15 1.35 -15.93
N SER A 205 7.11 2.10 -16.32
CA SER A 205 6.40 3.00 -15.41
C SER A 205 5.69 2.27 -14.26
N TYR A 206 5.28 1.01 -14.49
CA TYR A 206 4.74 0.14 -13.44
C TYR A 206 5.84 -0.54 -12.61
N ALA A 207 6.98 -0.83 -13.23
CA ALA A 207 8.10 -1.49 -12.56
C ALA A 207 8.93 -0.54 -11.68
N ARG A 208 9.14 0.72 -12.09
CA ARG A 208 9.93 1.72 -11.35
C ARG A 208 9.46 1.92 -9.90
N PRO A 209 8.15 2.02 -9.60
CA PRO A 209 7.68 2.07 -8.22
C PRO A 209 8.02 0.83 -7.40
N LEU A 210 8.07 -0.35 -8.01
CA LEU A 210 8.45 -1.61 -7.33
C LEU A 210 9.96 -1.71 -7.03
N LEU A 211 10.75 -0.86 -7.66
CA LEU A 211 12.19 -0.71 -7.43
C LEU A 211 12.49 0.34 -6.35
N ASP A 212 11.47 0.84 -5.64
CA ASP A 212 11.63 1.73 -4.50
C ASP A 212 11.37 0.95 -3.21
N CYS A 213 12.37 0.90 -2.32
CA CYS A 213 12.24 0.27 -1.02
C CYS A 213 11.11 0.88 -0.20
N ASN A 214 10.82 2.16 -0.37
CA ASN A 214 9.69 2.80 0.30
C ASN A 214 8.35 2.19 -0.10
N PHE A 215 8.16 1.88 -1.39
CA PHE A 215 6.93 1.26 -1.89
C PHE A 215 6.78 -0.17 -1.40
N VAL A 216 7.87 -0.94 -1.34
CA VAL A 216 7.88 -2.31 -0.79
C VAL A 216 7.49 -2.30 0.69
N VAL A 217 8.08 -1.38 1.46
CA VAL A 217 7.75 -1.18 2.88
C VAL A 217 6.28 -0.78 3.03
N ASP A 218 5.80 0.18 2.25
CA ASP A 218 4.40 0.61 2.28
C ASP A 218 3.42 -0.52 1.95
N LYS A 219 3.78 -1.43 1.03
CA LYS A 219 2.97 -2.63 0.73
C LYS A 219 2.96 -3.66 1.84
N LEU A 220 4.09 -3.87 2.52
CA LEU A 220 4.18 -4.74 3.70
C LEU A 220 3.35 -4.18 4.86
N LEU A 221 3.42 -2.86 5.07
CA LEU A 221 2.66 -2.17 6.12
C LEU A 221 1.19 -1.96 5.76
N GLY A 222 0.85 -1.96 4.46
CA GLY A 222 -0.53 -1.92 3.97
C GLY A 222 -1.37 -3.11 4.42
N ALA A 223 -0.77 -4.23 4.81
CA ALA A 223 -1.46 -5.34 5.48
C ALA A 223 -1.94 -4.99 6.90
N MET A 224 -1.43 -3.91 7.49
CA MET A 224 -1.84 -3.36 8.79
C MET A 224 -2.72 -2.10 8.64
N SER A 225 -3.33 -1.87 7.47
CA SER A 225 -4.06 -0.63 7.15
C SER A 225 -5.18 -0.28 8.13
N ASP A 226 -5.76 -1.28 8.81
CA ASP A 226 -6.84 -1.08 9.77
C ASP A 226 -6.31 -0.79 11.19
N CYS A 227 -5.25 0.01 11.27
CA CYS A 227 -4.58 0.38 12.51
C CYS A 227 -5.51 1.10 13.49
N ASN A 228 -6.48 1.87 12.99
CA ASN A 228 -7.49 2.52 13.82
C ASN A 228 -8.47 1.51 14.45
N GLU A 229 -8.84 0.46 13.71
CA GLU A 229 -9.68 -0.62 14.23
C GLU A 229 -8.92 -1.46 15.25
N LEU A 230 -7.64 -1.74 15.01
CA LEU A 230 -6.77 -2.47 15.94
C LEU A 230 -6.59 -1.71 17.26
N LYS A 231 -6.30 -0.40 17.18
CA LYS A 231 -6.19 0.49 18.34
C LYS A 231 -7.47 0.57 19.14
N THR A 232 -8.60 0.77 18.47
CA THR A 232 -9.91 0.89 19.12
C THR A 232 -10.34 -0.45 19.73
N GLY A 233 -10.16 -1.54 18.99
CA GLY A 233 -10.51 -2.88 19.44
C GLY A 233 -9.69 -3.34 20.65
N THR A 234 -8.37 -3.16 20.63
CA THR A 234 -7.52 -3.52 21.77
C THR A 234 -7.81 -2.67 23.00
N LEU A 235 -8.09 -1.37 22.83
CA LEU A 235 -8.44 -0.48 23.94
C LEU A 235 -9.82 -0.80 24.55
N MET A 236 -10.84 -1.08 23.73
CA MET A 236 -12.15 -1.52 24.22
C MET A 236 -12.06 -2.85 24.96
N LEU A 237 -11.26 -3.78 24.45
CA LEU A 237 -11.10 -5.11 25.04
C LEU A 237 -10.30 -5.05 26.35
N GLY A 238 -9.26 -4.21 26.42
CA GLY A 238 -8.48 -3.97 27.62
C GLY A 238 -9.30 -3.29 28.72
N THR A 239 -10.04 -2.24 28.38
CA THR A 239 -10.96 -1.58 29.32
C THR A 239 -12.06 -2.52 29.80
N GLY A 240 -12.62 -3.34 28.91
CA GLY A 240 -13.60 -4.37 29.26
C GLY A 240 -13.08 -5.40 30.28
N PHE A 241 -11.88 -5.93 30.07
CA PHE A 241 -11.28 -6.88 31.03
C PHE A 241 -10.92 -6.22 32.36
N PHE A 242 -10.42 -4.98 32.35
CA PHE A 242 -10.12 -4.23 33.57
C PHE A 242 -11.38 -3.98 34.40
N VAL A 243 -12.44 -3.45 33.78
CA VAL A 243 -13.73 -3.21 34.44
C VAL A 243 -14.33 -4.53 34.93
N GLY A 244 -14.26 -5.61 34.12
CA GLY A 244 -14.70 -6.94 34.51
C GLY A 244 -13.97 -7.45 35.77
N GLY A 245 -12.65 -7.29 35.84
CA GLY A 245 -11.86 -7.66 37.02
C GLY A 245 -12.29 -6.91 38.29
N LEU A 246 -12.50 -5.59 38.19
CA LEU A 246 -13.02 -4.78 39.31
C LEU A 246 -14.42 -5.24 39.74
N MET A 247 -15.28 -5.56 38.78
CA MET A 247 -16.62 -6.07 39.04
C MET A 247 -16.61 -7.42 39.76
N PHE A 248 -15.74 -8.36 39.37
CA PHE A 248 -15.55 -9.62 40.10
C PHE A 248 -15.02 -9.39 41.53
N GLY A 249 -14.09 -8.45 41.72
CA GLY A 249 -13.61 -8.06 43.05
C GLY A 249 -14.73 -7.52 43.95
N LEU A 250 -15.59 -6.65 43.41
CA LEU A 250 -16.76 -6.12 44.12
C LEU A 250 -17.78 -7.23 44.44
N ALA A 251 -18.03 -8.15 43.51
CA ALA A 251 -18.93 -9.29 43.73
C ALA A 251 -18.46 -10.17 44.89
N ILE A 252 -17.15 -10.49 44.95
CA ILE A 252 -16.56 -11.25 46.05
C ILE A 252 -16.74 -10.50 47.37
N TYR A 253 -16.48 -9.19 47.40
CA TYR A 253 -16.66 -8.35 48.59
C TYR A 253 -18.12 -8.35 49.08
N ILE A 254 -19.09 -8.21 48.17
CA ILE A 254 -20.52 -8.24 48.49
C ILE A 254 -20.92 -9.60 49.05
N MET A 255 -20.47 -10.72 48.46
CA MET A 255 -20.76 -12.06 48.97
C MET A 255 -20.14 -12.30 50.35
N PHE A 256 -18.90 -11.86 50.58
CA PHE A 256 -18.18 -12.07 51.83
C PHE A 256 -18.74 -11.20 52.97
N ARG A 257 -19.16 -9.96 52.68
CA ARG A 257 -19.84 -9.11 53.68
C ARG A 257 -21.28 -9.52 53.88
N GLY A 258 -21.95 -9.94 52.81
CA GLY A 258 -23.32 -10.44 52.82
C GLY A 258 -23.48 -11.67 53.69
N SER A 259 -22.56 -12.64 53.60
CA SER A 259 -22.60 -13.85 54.44
C SER A 259 -22.57 -13.52 55.94
N CYS A 260 -21.73 -12.58 56.38
CA CYS A 260 -21.69 -12.15 57.80
C CYS A 260 -22.98 -11.46 58.27
N ILE A 261 -23.66 -10.72 57.40
CA ILE A 261 -24.87 -9.94 57.77
C ILE A 261 -26.15 -10.77 57.64
N TRP A 262 -26.20 -11.70 56.68
CA TRP A 262 -27.37 -12.53 56.41
C TRP A 262 -27.48 -13.72 57.36
N ASP A 263 -26.34 -14.28 57.81
CA ASP A 263 -26.29 -15.34 58.82
C ASP A 263 -26.77 -14.85 60.20
N ALA A 264 -26.44 -13.62 60.57
CA ALA A 264 -26.86 -13.01 61.84
C ALA A 264 -28.38 -12.79 61.97
N ARG A 265 -29.16 -12.98 60.90
CA ARG A 265 -30.61 -12.70 60.86
C ARG A 265 -31.49 -13.94 60.66
N SER A 266 -30.92 -15.12 60.41
CA SER A 266 -31.67 -16.39 60.33
C SER A 266 -31.89 -17.06 61.69
N ILE A 267 -31.35 -16.49 62.77
CA ILE A 267 -31.67 -16.87 64.15
C ILE A 267 -32.77 -15.93 64.66
N LYS A 268 -34.00 -16.12 64.17
CA LYS A 268 -35.24 -15.67 64.83
C LYS A 268 -36.42 -16.48 64.36
#